data_AF-A0A1J4S9W2-F1
#
_entry.id   AF-A0A1J4S9W2-F1
#
_cell.length_a   1.000
_cell.length_b   1.000
_cell.length_c   1.000
_cell.angle_alpha   90.00
_cell.angle_beta   90.00
_cell.angle_gamma   90.00
#
_symmetry.space_group_name_H-M   'P 1'
#
loop_
_entity.id
_entity.type
_entity.pdbx_description
1 polymer ?
#
loop_
_entity_poly.entity_id
_entity_poly.type
_entity_poly.pdbx_seq_one_letter_code
_entity_poly.pdbx_strand_id
1 'polypeptide(L)'
;MGDSIGLLVHRLLRGPKLAVASPETIEKASSLGHPIQQIPEMSLEESIDKLFDNRKQLALQIAGRLPSCPTWDVPILYLYDEIRQCMMFGMNGTAITLCGIMVEFILKYAVFSKRQKDNVNFDSEAWKEFEGKMTLRPAIEAAKREGLLTDEMADLLHSFATNIRNTYNHFNIQTITEDAYFEDVSVLNVATGQKEVRDISAIFTPGLQILAKSKLDEQMVWKVFEFSDRVVRHLLSQLKEAT
;
A
#
# COMPACT_ATOMS: atom_id res chain seq x y z
N MET A 1 -24.53 -9.01 15.51
CA MET A 1 -24.52 -9.37 14.08
C MET A 1 -23.11 -9.76 13.72
N GLY A 2 -22.88 -11.00 13.28
CA GLY A 2 -21.56 -11.46 12.88
C GLY A 2 -21.18 -10.91 11.51
N ASP A 3 -19.93 -10.46 11.36
CA ASP A 3 -19.36 -10.08 10.06
C ASP A 3 -19.28 -11.33 9.19
N SER A 4 -20.23 -11.51 8.27
CA SER A 4 -20.25 -12.65 7.36
C SER A 4 -19.30 -12.41 6.18
N ILE A 5 -18.73 -13.49 5.64
CA ILE A 5 -17.89 -13.43 4.43
C ILE A 5 -18.62 -12.73 3.28
N GLY A 6 -19.95 -12.90 3.17
CA GLY A 6 -20.76 -12.18 2.18
C GLY A 6 -20.65 -10.66 2.31
N LEU A 7 -20.71 -10.12 3.53
CA LEU A 7 -20.53 -8.68 3.75
C LEU A 7 -19.14 -8.20 3.32
N LEU A 8 -18.08 -8.98 3.58
CA LEU A 8 -16.74 -8.67 3.10
C LEU A 8 -16.68 -8.61 1.57
N VAL A 9 -17.19 -9.62 0.88
CA VAL A 9 -17.16 -9.68 -0.59
C VAL A 9 -17.96 -8.54 -1.22
N HIS A 10 -19.15 -8.23 -0.69
CA HIS A 10 -19.93 -7.09 -1.16
C HIS A 10 -19.21 -5.75 -0.94
N ARG A 11 -18.53 -5.57 0.21
CA ARG A 11 -17.70 -4.37 0.47
C ARG A 11 -16.58 -4.23 -0.57
N LEU A 12 -15.91 -5.34 -0.92
CA LEU A 12 -14.85 -5.35 -1.93
C LEU A 12 -15.36 -5.03 -3.34
N LEU A 13 -16.51 -5.58 -3.74
CA LEU A 13 -17.12 -5.31 -5.04
C LEU A 13 -17.66 -3.88 -5.19
N ARG A 14 -18.15 -3.30 -4.11
CA ARG A 14 -18.67 -1.92 -4.09
C ARG A 14 -17.59 -0.89 -4.38
N GLY A 15 -16.35 -1.15 -3.95
CA GLY A 15 -15.26 -0.18 -4.02
C GLY A 15 -15.58 1.12 -3.24
N PRO A 16 -15.02 2.28 -3.63
CA PRO A 16 -15.18 3.53 -2.90
C PRO A 16 -16.58 4.19 -3.07
N LYS A 17 -17.53 3.54 -3.74
CA LYS A 17 -18.87 4.08 -3.99
C LYS A 17 -19.74 4.01 -2.73
N LEU A 18 -19.55 4.94 -1.78
CA LEU A 18 -20.28 4.93 -0.52
C LEU A 18 -21.45 5.92 -0.49
N ALA A 19 -22.61 5.45 -0.03
CA ALA A 19 -23.58 6.28 0.67
C ALA A 19 -23.07 6.40 2.11
N VAL A 20 -22.55 7.56 2.48
CA VAL A 20 -22.11 7.86 3.85
C VAL A 20 -23.25 8.57 4.55
N ALA A 21 -23.93 7.86 5.45
CA ALA A 21 -24.96 8.43 6.30
C ALA A 21 -25.01 7.65 7.62
N SER A 22 -25.36 8.31 8.73
CA SER A 22 -25.63 7.59 9.98
C SER A 22 -26.86 6.69 9.81
N PRO A 23 -27.00 5.59 10.58
CA PRO A 23 -28.19 4.75 10.55
C PRO A 23 -29.48 5.57 10.71
N GLU A 24 -29.48 6.52 11.64
CA GLU A 24 -30.58 7.47 11.86
C GLU A 24 -30.91 8.32 10.62
N THR A 25 -29.88 8.76 9.89
CA THR A 25 -30.04 9.54 8.65
C THR A 25 -30.63 8.68 7.54
N ILE A 26 -30.21 7.42 7.45
CA ILE A 26 -30.74 6.43 6.50
C ILE A 26 -32.21 6.12 6.79
N GLU A 27 -32.55 5.86 8.06
CA GLU A 27 -33.92 5.61 8.51
C GLU A 27 -34.83 6.81 8.26
N LYS A 28 -34.34 8.03 8.55
CA LYS A 28 -35.08 9.26 8.27
C LYS A 28 -35.27 9.49 6.77
N ALA A 29 -34.24 9.22 5.95
CA ALA A 29 -34.38 9.33 4.51
C ALA A 29 -35.40 8.33 3.97
N SER A 30 -35.37 7.09 4.47
CA SER A 30 -36.32 6.03 4.13
C SER A 30 -37.76 6.38 4.54
N SER A 31 -37.97 6.88 5.76
CA SER A 31 -39.30 7.25 6.24
C SER A 31 -39.91 8.45 5.51
N LEU A 32 -39.07 9.33 4.97
CA LEU A 32 -39.47 10.43 4.10
C LEU A 32 -39.62 10.05 2.62
N GLY A 33 -39.43 8.77 2.28
CA GLY A 33 -39.61 8.27 0.91
C GLY A 33 -38.49 8.66 -0.06
N HIS A 34 -37.33 9.10 0.43
CA HIS A 34 -36.21 9.45 -0.43
C HIS A 34 -35.55 8.18 -1.00
N PRO A 35 -35.22 8.14 -2.31
CA PRO A 35 -34.65 6.96 -2.93
C PRO A 35 -33.24 6.69 -2.40
N ILE A 36 -33.08 5.57 -1.70
CA ILE A 36 -31.78 5.05 -1.25
C ILE A 36 -31.29 4.07 -2.31
N GLN A 37 -30.14 4.35 -2.92
CA GLN A 37 -29.54 3.43 -3.88
C GLN A 37 -29.13 2.15 -3.14
N GLN A 38 -29.87 1.07 -3.38
CA GLN A 38 -29.51 -0.25 -2.89
C GLN A 38 -28.44 -0.86 -3.78
N ILE A 39 -27.50 -1.57 -3.16
CA ILE A 39 -26.56 -2.41 -3.90
C ILE A 39 -27.37 -3.60 -4.41
N PRO A 40 -27.27 -3.96 -5.70
CA PRO A 40 -27.95 -5.14 -6.22
C PRO A 40 -27.63 -6.37 -5.38
N GLU A 41 -28.66 -7.09 -4.95
CA GLU A 41 -28.48 -8.36 -4.27
C GLU A 41 -27.85 -9.36 -5.26
N MET A 42 -26.76 -9.99 -4.85
CA MET A 42 -26.09 -11.08 -5.56
C MET A 42 -25.92 -12.19 -4.55
N SER A 43 -25.98 -13.45 -4.99
CA SER A 43 -25.60 -14.57 -4.15
C SER A 43 -24.11 -14.47 -3.75
N LEU A 44 -23.72 -15.20 -2.70
CA LEU A 44 -22.33 -15.26 -2.28
C LEU A 44 -21.42 -15.79 -3.41
N GLU A 45 -21.88 -16.81 -4.12
CA GLU A 45 -21.15 -17.44 -5.24
C GLU A 45 -20.94 -16.43 -6.37
N GLU A 46 -22.00 -15.79 -6.87
CA GLU A 46 -21.90 -14.75 -7.90
C GLU A 46 -20.99 -13.59 -7.48
N SER A 47 -21.02 -13.23 -6.19
CA SER A 47 -20.18 -12.15 -5.66
C SER A 47 -18.70 -12.55 -5.64
N ILE A 48 -18.40 -13.80 -5.28
CA ILE A 48 -17.03 -14.33 -5.29
C ILE A 48 -16.51 -14.41 -6.73
N ASP A 49 -17.29 -14.97 -7.65
CA ASP A 49 -16.89 -15.09 -9.06
C ASP A 49 -16.58 -13.72 -9.67
N LYS A 50 -17.47 -12.74 -9.45
CA LYS A 50 -17.26 -11.38 -9.92
C LYS A 50 -16.03 -10.72 -9.30
N LEU A 51 -15.71 -11.02 -8.04
CA LEU A 51 -14.50 -10.53 -7.40
C LEU A 51 -13.26 -11.10 -8.09
N PHE A 52 -13.22 -12.41 -8.32
CA PHE A 52 -12.10 -13.07 -9.01
C PHE A 52 -11.94 -12.61 -10.45
N ASP A 53 -13.03 -12.42 -11.18
CA ASP A 53 -12.99 -11.85 -12.54
C ASP A 53 -12.39 -10.45 -12.55
N ASN A 54 -12.82 -9.57 -11.63
CA ASN A 54 -12.23 -8.24 -11.47
C ASN A 54 -10.73 -8.31 -11.17
N ARG A 55 -10.29 -9.22 -10.29
CA ARG A 55 -8.86 -9.40 -9.99
C ARG A 55 -8.08 -9.93 -11.19
N LYS A 56 -8.64 -10.86 -11.95
CA LYS A 56 -8.03 -11.39 -13.17
C LYS A 56 -7.84 -10.27 -14.20
N GLN A 57 -8.85 -9.43 -14.42
CA GLN A 57 -8.73 -8.30 -15.35
C GLN A 57 -7.64 -7.32 -14.91
N LEU A 58 -7.59 -6.98 -13.62
CA LEU A 58 -6.53 -6.13 -13.08
C LEU A 58 -5.14 -6.75 -13.30
N ALA A 59 -4.97 -8.03 -12.95
CA ALA A 59 -3.71 -8.75 -13.13
C ALA A 59 -3.25 -8.72 -14.59
N LEU A 60 -4.16 -8.98 -15.54
CA LEU A 60 -3.86 -8.92 -16.98
C LEU A 60 -3.46 -7.52 -17.44
N GLN A 61 -4.09 -6.47 -16.92
CA GLN A 61 -3.76 -5.08 -17.24
C GLN A 61 -2.35 -4.67 -16.78
N ILE A 62 -1.89 -5.21 -15.65
CA ILE A 62 -0.63 -4.79 -15.05
C ILE A 62 0.54 -5.74 -15.33
N ALA A 63 0.29 -6.99 -15.69
CA ALA A 63 1.32 -8.02 -15.83
C ALA A 63 2.48 -7.59 -16.75
N GLY A 64 2.16 -6.94 -17.87
CA GLY A 64 3.17 -6.45 -18.83
C GLY A 64 3.97 -5.23 -18.36
N ARG A 65 3.56 -4.58 -17.26
CA ARG A 65 4.21 -3.39 -16.69
C ARG A 65 5.05 -3.69 -15.46
N LEU A 66 4.90 -4.86 -14.85
CA LEU A 66 5.66 -5.22 -13.66
C LEU A 66 7.13 -5.47 -14.04
N PRO A 67 8.10 -4.75 -13.44
CA PRO A 67 9.51 -5.02 -13.65
C PRO A 67 9.85 -6.48 -13.32
N SER A 68 10.81 -7.03 -14.06
CA SER A 68 11.36 -8.35 -13.77
C SER A 68 12.14 -8.33 -12.47
N CYS A 69 11.95 -9.36 -11.66
CA CYS A 69 12.77 -9.59 -10.47
C CYS A 69 14.28 -9.54 -10.78
N PRO A 70 15.10 -8.90 -9.93
CA PRO A 70 16.55 -8.99 -10.05
C PRO A 70 16.99 -10.44 -9.78
N THR A 71 17.62 -11.09 -10.76
CA THR A 71 17.88 -12.54 -10.76
C THR A 71 19.00 -13.02 -9.85
N TRP A 72 19.56 -12.15 -9.01
CA TRP A 72 20.89 -12.36 -8.41
C TRP A 72 20.88 -12.64 -6.90
N ASP A 73 19.75 -12.47 -6.21
CA ASP A 73 19.66 -12.62 -4.76
C ASP A 73 18.35 -13.33 -4.36
N VAL A 74 18.46 -14.60 -3.95
CA VAL A 74 17.33 -15.49 -3.67
C VAL A 74 16.42 -14.98 -2.53
N PRO A 75 16.96 -14.48 -1.40
CA PRO A 75 16.14 -13.88 -0.33
C PRO A 75 15.20 -12.75 -0.77
N ILE A 76 15.67 -11.75 -1.53
CA ILE A 76 14.85 -10.58 -1.87
C ILE A 76 13.78 -10.88 -2.93
N LEU A 77 13.96 -11.95 -3.71
CA LEU A 77 12.99 -12.41 -4.71
C LEU A 77 11.62 -12.68 -4.10
N TYR A 78 11.56 -13.29 -2.92
CA TYR A 78 10.30 -13.59 -2.24
C TYR A 78 9.51 -12.32 -1.93
N LEU A 79 10.17 -11.28 -1.40
CA LEU A 79 9.52 -10.00 -1.11
C LEU A 79 9.03 -9.30 -2.39
N TYR A 80 9.82 -9.36 -3.48
CA TYR A 80 9.38 -8.84 -4.77
C TYR A 80 8.12 -9.55 -5.27
N ASP A 81 8.11 -10.88 -5.25
CA ASP A 81 6.99 -11.65 -5.74
C ASP A 81 5.74 -11.44 -4.89
N GLU A 82 5.87 -11.29 -3.56
CA GLU A 82 4.77 -10.91 -2.69
C GLU A 82 4.21 -9.51 -3.02
N ILE A 83 5.07 -8.52 -3.25
CA ILE A 83 4.65 -7.17 -3.68
C ILE A 83 3.90 -7.24 -5.01
N ARG A 84 4.45 -7.97 -5.99
CA ARG A 84 3.85 -8.13 -7.33
C ARG A 84 2.49 -8.84 -7.23
N GLN A 85 2.38 -9.87 -6.41
CA GLN A 85 1.11 -10.55 -6.12
C GLN A 85 0.10 -9.58 -5.50
N CYS A 86 0.51 -8.80 -4.50
CA CYS A 86 -0.35 -7.79 -3.90
C CYS A 86 -0.87 -6.80 -4.95
N MET A 87 -0.02 -6.32 -5.85
CA MET A 87 -0.43 -5.43 -6.95
C MET A 87 -1.40 -6.13 -7.91
N MET A 88 -1.13 -7.37 -8.33
CA MET A 88 -2.01 -8.14 -9.24
C MET A 88 -3.40 -8.37 -8.65
N PHE A 89 -3.48 -8.59 -7.34
CA PHE A 89 -4.75 -8.75 -6.62
C PHE A 89 -5.32 -7.42 -6.10
N GLY A 90 -4.73 -6.27 -6.45
CA GLY A 90 -5.19 -4.94 -6.05
C GLY A 90 -5.17 -4.68 -4.54
N MET A 91 -4.27 -5.33 -3.83
CA MET A 91 -3.95 -5.10 -2.41
C MET A 91 -2.85 -4.03 -2.30
N ASN A 92 -3.11 -2.84 -2.87
CA ASN A 92 -2.11 -1.80 -3.08
C ASN A 92 -1.51 -1.24 -1.79
N GLY A 93 -2.32 -1.06 -0.74
CA GLY A 93 -1.83 -0.63 0.57
C GLY A 93 -0.83 -1.62 1.17
N THR A 94 -1.10 -2.92 1.04
CA THR A 94 -0.18 -3.99 1.47
C THR A 94 1.10 -3.98 0.64
N ALA A 95 0.99 -3.80 -0.68
CA ALA A 95 2.15 -3.68 -1.56
C ALA A 95 3.07 -2.51 -1.15
N ILE A 96 2.50 -1.35 -0.80
CA ILE A 96 3.26 -0.18 -0.32
C ILE A 96 3.99 -0.49 1.00
N THR A 97 3.32 -1.13 1.95
CA THR A 97 3.94 -1.57 3.22
C THR A 97 5.11 -2.53 2.96
N LEU A 98 4.91 -3.54 2.10
CA LEU A 98 5.96 -4.49 1.72
C LEU A 98 7.12 -3.83 0.99
N CYS A 99 6.88 -2.79 0.17
CA CYS A 99 7.95 -1.99 -0.44
C CYS A 99 8.82 -1.30 0.62
N GLY A 100 8.23 -0.83 1.72
CA GLY A 100 8.96 -0.28 2.87
C GLY A 100 9.82 -1.31 3.57
N ILE A 101 9.28 -2.52 3.76
CA ILE A 101 10.01 -3.66 4.34
C ILE A 101 11.17 -4.09 3.44
N MET A 102 10.95 -4.18 2.13
CA MET A 102 11.97 -4.54 1.14
C MET A 102 13.15 -3.55 1.13
N VAL A 103 12.86 -2.24 1.17
CA VAL A 103 13.89 -1.20 1.26
C VAL A 103 14.70 -1.32 2.55
N GLU A 104 14.02 -1.54 3.69
CA GLU A 104 14.69 -1.73 4.97
C GLU A 104 15.59 -2.98 4.96
N PHE A 105 15.08 -4.08 4.43
CA PHE A 105 15.81 -5.34 4.32
C PHE A 105 17.07 -5.19 3.45
N ILE A 106 16.97 -4.64 2.24
CA ILE A 106 18.11 -4.55 1.33
C ILE A 106 19.20 -3.61 1.87
N LEU A 107 18.84 -2.55 2.58
CA LEU A 107 19.81 -1.66 3.22
C LEU A 107 20.60 -2.40 4.30
N LYS A 108 19.90 -3.16 5.16
CA LYS A 108 20.52 -4.00 6.18
C LYS A 108 21.44 -5.03 5.55
N TYR A 109 20.94 -5.74 4.54
CA TYR A 109 21.67 -6.79 3.84
C TYR A 109 22.94 -6.25 3.19
N ALA A 110 22.83 -5.16 2.43
CA ALA A 110 23.98 -4.56 1.75
C ALA A 110 25.06 -4.08 2.73
N VAL A 111 24.67 -3.44 3.83
CA VAL A 111 25.61 -3.02 4.89
C VAL A 111 26.29 -4.22 5.53
N PHE A 112 25.53 -5.25 5.90
CA PHE A 112 26.08 -6.44 6.53
C PHE A 112 27.07 -7.16 5.60
N SER A 113 26.67 -7.39 4.35
CA SER A 113 27.51 -8.01 3.33
C SER A 113 28.78 -7.21 3.05
N LYS A 114 28.70 -5.87 3.02
CA LYS A 114 29.88 -5.00 2.83
C LYS A 114 30.85 -5.05 4.01
N ARG A 115 30.37 -5.32 5.23
CA ARG A 115 31.19 -5.41 6.45
C ARG A 115 31.80 -6.80 6.67
N GLN A 116 31.13 -7.84 6.18
CA GLN A 116 31.56 -9.24 6.25
C GLN A 116 32.62 -9.60 5.19
N LYS A 117 33.18 -8.61 4.46
CA LYS A 117 34.27 -8.80 3.48
C LYS A 117 35.20 -9.91 3.95
N ASP A 118 35.19 -11.02 3.22
CA ASP A 118 36.09 -12.19 3.31
C ASP A 118 35.53 -13.52 3.87
N ASN A 119 34.27 -13.61 4.33
CA ASN A 119 33.71 -14.92 4.73
C ASN A 119 32.80 -15.55 3.66
N VAL A 120 33.30 -16.64 3.08
CA VAL A 120 32.64 -17.51 2.07
C VAL A 120 31.32 -18.12 2.57
N ASN A 121 31.03 -18.04 3.88
CA ASN A 121 29.80 -18.52 4.49
C ASN A 121 29.06 -17.38 5.20
N PHE A 122 27.80 -17.16 4.82
CA PHE A 122 26.91 -16.22 5.49
C PHE A 122 26.72 -16.61 6.96
N ASP A 123 27.18 -15.77 7.89
CA ASP A 123 27.02 -16.01 9.32
C ASP A 123 25.59 -15.64 9.77
N SER A 124 24.76 -16.67 9.90
CA SER A 124 23.34 -16.51 10.27
C SER A 124 23.12 -15.93 11.67
N GLU A 125 24.00 -16.21 12.64
CA GLU A 125 23.82 -15.69 14.00
C GLU A 125 24.25 -14.22 14.07
N ALA A 126 25.36 -13.86 13.42
CA ALA A 126 25.77 -12.47 13.29
C ALA A 126 24.73 -11.65 12.50
N TRP A 127 24.15 -12.23 11.44
CA TRP A 127 23.05 -11.59 10.70
C TRP A 127 21.85 -11.32 11.60
N LYS A 128 21.40 -12.33 12.34
CA LYS A 128 20.24 -12.22 13.25
C LYS A 128 20.44 -11.14 14.31
N GLU A 129 21.63 -11.06 14.91
CA GLU A 129 21.94 -10.00 15.87
C GLU A 129 21.94 -8.62 15.23
N PHE A 130 22.54 -8.50 14.04
CA PHE A 130 22.60 -7.26 13.29
C PHE A 130 21.20 -6.79 12.87
N GLU A 131 20.42 -7.67 12.24
CA GLU A 131 19.07 -7.40 11.74
C GLU A 131 18.12 -6.97 12.87
N GLY A 132 18.16 -7.67 14.00
CA GLY A 132 17.27 -7.41 15.14
C GLY A 132 17.50 -6.07 15.83
N LYS A 133 18.70 -5.48 15.70
CA LYS A 133 19.05 -4.18 16.30
C LYS A 133 18.99 -3.02 15.31
N MET A 134 19.16 -3.31 14.02
CA MET A 134 19.17 -2.30 12.97
C MET A 134 17.74 -1.93 12.59
N THR A 135 17.40 -0.64 12.63
CA THR A 135 16.13 -0.12 12.06
C THR A 135 16.41 0.67 10.79
N LEU A 136 15.38 1.02 10.01
CA LEU A 136 15.53 1.67 8.70
C LEU A 136 16.44 2.92 8.72
N ARG A 137 16.22 3.89 9.62
CA ARG A 137 17.04 5.13 9.68
C ARG A 137 18.52 4.83 9.97
N PRO A 138 18.86 4.09 11.03
CA PRO A 138 20.22 3.58 11.24
C PRO A 138 20.81 2.82 10.04
N ALA A 139 20.01 2.04 9.31
CA ALA A 139 20.47 1.32 8.13
C ALA A 139 20.84 2.28 6.98
N ILE A 140 20.07 3.35 6.77
CA ILE A 140 20.39 4.42 5.79
C ILE A 140 21.72 5.07 6.16
N GLU A 141 21.89 5.49 7.41
CA GLU A 141 23.13 6.11 7.89
C GLU A 141 24.34 5.17 7.83
N ALA A 142 24.14 3.88 8.10
CA ALA A 142 25.18 2.90 7.93
C ALA A 142 25.55 2.74 6.45
N ALA A 143 24.59 2.57 5.55
CA ALA A 143 24.83 2.42 4.13
C ALA A 143 25.56 3.63 3.51
N LYS A 144 25.19 4.84 3.94
CA LYS A 144 25.92 6.07 3.57
C LYS A 144 27.37 6.05 4.05
N ARG A 145 27.64 5.69 5.30
CA ARG A 145 29.01 5.59 5.84
C ARG A 145 29.86 4.53 5.14
N GLU A 146 29.25 3.43 4.72
CA GLU A 146 29.93 2.38 3.93
C GLU A 146 30.11 2.75 2.45
N GLY A 147 29.71 3.96 2.03
CA GLY A 147 29.82 4.43 0.64
C GLY A 147 28.85 3.74 -0.33
N LEU A 148 27.81 3.07 0.17
CA LEU A 148 26.81 2.37 -0.66
C LEU A 148 25.74 3.33 -1.21
N LEU A 149 25.60 4.52 -0.62
CA LEU A 149 24.62 5.54 -1.00
C LEU A 149 25.30 6.87 -1.27
N THR A 150 24.79 7.61 -2.25
CA THR A 150 25.06 9.04 -2.41
C THR A 150 24.27 9.84 -1.37
N ASP A 151 24.66 11.10 -1.14
CA ASP A 151 23.92 12.01 -0.25
C ASP A 151 22.47 12.20 -0.73
N GLU A 152 22.28 12.42 -2.02
CA GLU A 152 20.96 12.56 -2.64
C GLU A 152 20.07 11.34 -2.38
N MET A 153 20.62 10.13 -2.54
CA MET A 153 19.85 8.90 -2.33
C MET A 153 19.52 8.69 -0.85
N ALA A 154 20.42 9.05 0.06
CA ALA A 154 20.18 9.01 1.50
C ALA A 154 19.05 9.97 1.91
N ASP A 155 19.03 11.19 1.36
CA ASP A 155 17.97 12.18 1.62
C ASP A 155 16.61 11.69 1.12
N LEU A 156 16.57 11.11 -0.08
CA LEU A 156 15.36 10.48 -0.61
C LEU A 156 14.87 9.31 0.27
N LEU A 157 15.78 8.50 0.79
CA LEU A 157 15.45 7.38 1.69
C LEU A 157 14.93 7.87 3.06
N HIS A 158 15.46 8.98 3.59
CA HIS A 158 14.94 9.60 4.82
C HIS A 158 13.54 10.18 4.63
N SER A 159 13.30 10.82 3.48
CA SER A 159 11.97 11.27 3.08
C SER A 159 11.00 10.09 2.95
N PHE A 160 11.42 9.03 2.26
CA PHE A 160 10.64 7.79 2.13
C PHE A 160 10.31 7.16 3.50
N ALA A 161 11.29 7.07 4.40
CA ALA A 161 11.12 6.52 5.73
C ALA A 161 10.05 7.28 6.54
N THR A 162 10.04 8.61 6.40
CA THR A 162 9.15 9.50 7.15
C THR A 162 7.74 9.52 6.54
N ASN A 163 7.66 9.78 5.24
CA ASN A 163 6.41 10.16 4.58
C ASN A 163 5.63 8.95 4.06
N ILE A 164 6.33 7.84 3.74
CA ILE A 164 5.71 6.64 3.18
C ILE A 164 5.78 5.49 4.19
N ARG A 165 6.97 4.96 4.49
CA ARG A 165 7.13 3.73 5.28
C ARG A 165 6.47 3.85 6.65
N ASN A 166 6.77 4.88 7.43
CA ASN A 166 6.20 5.02 8.77
C ASN A 166 4.69 5.29 8.72
N THR A 167 4.26 6.17 7.81
CA THR A 167 2.84 6.49 7.63
C THR A 167 2.00 5.24 7.33
N TYR A 168 2.49 4.37 6.45
CA TYR A 168 1.78 3.12 6.11
C TYR A 168 1.92 2.05 7.18
N ASN A 169 3.12 1.85 7.76
CA ASN A 169 3.34 0.82 8.79
C ASN A 169 2.56 1.09 10.09
N HIS A 170 2.35 2.36 10.43
CA HIS A 170 1.56 2.76 11.61
C HIS A 170 0.09 3.04 11.28
N PHE A 171 -0.32 2.87 10.01
CA PHE A 171 -1.67 3.16 9.56
C PHE A 171 -2.14 4.58 9.95
N ASN A 172 -1.27 5.58 9.74
CA ASN A 172 -1.55 6.99 10.04
C ASN A 172 -2.50 7.58 8.99
N ILE A 173 -3.74 7.10 8.99
CA ILE A 173 -4.72 7.35 7.92
C ILE A 173 -5.04 8.84 7.73
N GLN A 174 -4.99 9.63 8.81
CA GLN A 174 -5.18 11.08 8.75
C GLN A 174 -4.10 11.73 7.88
N THR A 175 -2.83 11.42 8.10
CA THR A 175 -1.71 11.91 7.27
C THR A 175 -1.80 11.41 5.83
N ILE A 176 -2.22 10.16 5.60
CA ILE A 176 -2.37 9.63 4.23
C ILE A 176 -3.43 10.42 3.44
N THR A 177 -4.46 10.92 4.11
CA THR A 177 -5.67 11.47 3.50
C THR A 177 -5.86 12.96 3.77
N GLU A 178 -4.84 13.65 4.28
CA GLU A 178 -4.95 15.03 4.75
C GLU A 178 -5.42 16.00 3.67
N ASP A 179 -4.88 15.85 2.46
CA ASP A 179 -5.20 16.67 1.29
C ASP A 179 -6.22 16.02 0.35
N ALA A 180 -6.84 14.91 0.74
CA ALA A 180 -7.75 14.18 -0.13
C ALA A 180 -9.17 14.76 -0.06
N TYR A 181 -9.77 14.97 -1.23
CA TYR A 181 -11.15 15.42 -1.38
C TYR A 181 -11.94 14.49 -2.30
N PHE A 182 -13.21 14.32 -1.98
CA PHE A 182 -14.19 13.78 -2.90
C PHE A 182 -14.84 14.97 -3.60
N GLU A 183 -14.59 15.11 -4.89
CA GLU A 183 -15.11 16.19 -5.72
C GLU A 183 -16.52 15.89 -6.23
N ASP A 184 -17.33 16.93 -6.41
CA ASP A 184 -18.65 16.85 -7.06
C ASP A 184 -19.59 15.79 -6.44
N VAL A 185 -19.56 15.63 -5.13
CA VAL A 185 -20.38 14.61 -4.45
C VAL A 185 -21.83 15.08 -4.41
N SER A 186 -22.73 14.29 -5.01
CA SER A 186 -24.17 14.47 -4.86
C SER A 186 -24.60 14.07 -3.44
N VAL A 187 -24.99 15.06 -2.64
CA VAL A 187 -25.48 14.90 -1.27
C VAL A 187 -26.97 15.17 -1.22
N LEU A 188 -27.72 14.25 -0.61
CA LEU A 188 -29.13 14.44 -0.32
C LEU A 188 -29.29 15.19 1.01
N ASN A 189 -29.92 16.35 0.97
CA ASN A 189 -30.41 17.00 2.18
C ASN A 189 -31.69 16.29 2.63
N VAL A 190 -31.59 15.45 3.67
CA VAL A 190 -32.71 14.63 4.15
C VAL A 190 -33.91 15.48 4.61
N ALA A 191 -33.67 16.71 5.10
CA ALA A 191 -34.74 17.59 5.56
C ALA A 191 -35.54 18.21 4.41
N THR A 192 -34.87 18.59 3.32
CA THR A 192 -35.51 19.29 2.19
C THR A 192 -35.78 18.39 0.98
N GLY A 193 -35.16 17.20 0.93
CA GLY A 193 -35.16 16.30 -0.23
C GLY A 193 -34.35 16.81 -1.42
N GLN A 194 -33.72 17.98 -1.31
CA GLN A 194 -32.93 18.55 -2.38
C GLN A 194 -31.57 17.87 -2.48
N LYS A 195 -31.10 17.68 -3.71
CA LYS A 195 -29.74 17.24 -3.99
C LYS A 195 -28.85 18.46 -4.16
N GLU A 196 -27.75 18.46 -3.44
CA GLU A 196 -26.69 19.46 -3.53
C GLU A 196 -25.42 18.76 -4.02
N VAL A 197 -24.60 19.48 -4.79
CA VAL A 197 -23.28 19.01 -5.20
C VAL A 197 -22.26 19.79 -4.38
N ARG A 198 -21.35 19.08 -3.72
CA ARG A 198 -20.28 19.71 -2.94
C ARG A 198 -19.05 18.82 -2.87
N ASP A 199 -17.92 19.47 -2.66
CA ASP A 199 -16.69 18.77 -2.33
C ASP A 199 -16.68 18.39 -0.85
N ILE A 200 -16.24 17.17 -0.55
CA ILE A 200 -16.19 16.65 0.82
C ILE A 200 -14.74 16.25 1.11
N SER A 201 -14.14 16.90 2.09
CA SER A 201 -12.80 16.51 2.56
C SER A 201 -12.82 15.09 3.13
N ALA A 202 -11.83 14.29 2.78
CA ALA A 202 -11.72 12.91 3.26
C ALA A 202 -11.59 12.86 4.80
N ILE A 203 -11.00 13.88 5.42
CA ILE A 203 -10.83 13.94 6.88
C ILE A 203 -12.14 14.14 7.64
N PHE A 204 -13.24 14.46 6.95
CA PHE A 204 -14.54 14.70 7.55
C PHE A 204 -15.04 13.51 8.40
N THR A 205 -14.75 12.27 7.97
CA THR A 205 -15.03 11.07 8.77
C THR A 205 -14.00 9.96 8.51
N PRO A 206 -13.73 9.07 9.49
CA PRO A 206 -12.87 7.90 9.26
C PRO A 206 -13.32 7.01 8.09
N GLY A 207 -14.62 6.91 7.85
CA GLY A 207 -15.17 6.16 6.71
C GLY A 207 -14.73 6.74 5.37
N LEU A 208 -14.76 8.07 5.22
CA LEU A 208 -14.26 8.75 4.02
C LEU A 208 -12.75 8.62 3.87
N GLN A 209 -11.99 8.67 4.97
CA GLN A 209 -10.55 8.43 4.95
C GLN A 209 -10.20 7.03 4.41
N ILE A 210 -10.91 5.98 4.85
CA ILE A 210 -10.67 4.61 4.37
C ILE A 210 -10.93 4.49 2.85
N LEU A 211 -11.99 5.14 2.35
CA LEU A 211 -12.32 5.12 0.93
C LEU A 211 -11.30 5.90 0.10
N ALA A 212 -10.91 7.08 0.57
CA ALA A 212 -9.89 7.92 -0.07
C ALA A 212 -8.55 7.18 -0.13
N LYS A 213 -8.14 6.57 0.99
CA LYS A 213 -6.92 5.76 1.08
C LYS A 213 -6.88 4.68 0.00
N SER A 214 -7.97 3.94 -0.20
CA SER A 214 -8.00 2.89 -1.23
C SER A 214 -7.69 3.43 -2.63
N LYS A 215 -8.11 4.67 -2.95
CA LYS A 215 -7.83 5.28 -4.25
C LYS A 215 -6.42 5.86 -4.33
N LEU A 216 -5.96 6.49 -3.25
CA LEU A 216 -4.58 7.00 -3.15
C LEU A 216 -3.55 5.87 -3.25
N ASP A 217 -3.79 4.75 -2.58
CA ASP A 217 -2.94 3.56 -2.66
C ASP A 217 -2.80 3.07 -4.11
N GLU A 218 -3.89 3.05 -4.89
CA GLU A 218 -3.89 2.69 -6.31
C GLU A 218 -3.03 3.64 -7.17
N GLN A 219 -3.04 4.93 -6.86
CA GLN A 219 -2.24 5.94 -7.56
C GLN A 219 -0.76 5.89 -7.15
N MET A 220 -0.48 5.54 -5.90
CA MET A 220 0.85 5.62 -5.29
C MET A 220 1.67 4.35 -5.44
N VAL A 221 1.04 3.16 -5.45
CA VAL A 221 1.74 1.87 -5.39
C VAL A 221 2.82 1.72 -6.46
N TRP A 222 2.57 2.19 -7.68
CA TRP A 222 3.55 2.14 -8.77
C TRP A 222 4.78 2.99 -8.48
N LYS A 223 4.59 4.24 -8.06
CA LYS A 223 5.70 5.15 -7.75
C LYS A 223 6.55 4.63 -6.59
N VAL A 224 5.89 4.08 -5.58
CA VAL A 224 6.57 3.48 -4.42
C VAL A 224 7.34 2.23 -4.84
N PHE A 225 6.72 1.35 -5.63
CA PHE A 225 7.38 0.14 -6.09
C PHE A 225 8.58 0.43 -7.00
N GLU A 226 8.45 1.36 -7.95
CA GLU A 226 9.54 1.81 -8.80
C GLU A 226 10.69 2.44 -8.00
N PHE A 227 10.37 3.24 -6.98
CA PHE A 227 11.39 3.78 -6.07
C PHE A 227 12.13 2.65 -5.34
N SER A 228 11.39 1.72 -4.73
CA SER A 228 11.98 0.58 -4.03
C SER A 228 12.80 -0.32 -4.95
N ASP A 229 12.36 -0.53 -6.19
CA ASP A 229 13.08 -1.30 -7.20
C ASP A 229 14.43 -0.66 -7.56
N ARG A 230 14.44 0.66 -7.79
CA ARG A 230 15.69 1.41 -8.01
C ARG A 230 16.66 1.28 -6.85
N VAL A 231 16.16 1.39 -5.62
CA VAL A 231 17.00 1.24 -4.40
C VAL A 231 17.63 -0.14 -4.35
N VAL A 232 16.83 -1.18 -4.57
CA VAL A 232 17.33 -2.57 -4.55
C VAL A 232 18.39 -2.78 -5.63
N ARG A 233 18.11 -2.38 -6.87
CA ARG A 233 19.05 -2.57 -7.99
C ARG A 233 20.38 -1.85 -7.77
N HIS A 234 20.32 -0.61 -7.27
CA HIS A 234 21.51 0.16 -6.92
C HIS A 234 22.33 -0.56 -5.85
N LEU A 235 21.74 -0.96 -4.74
CA LEU A 235 22.48 -1.62 -3.66
C LEU A 235 23.06 -2.98 -4.08
N LEU A 236 22.32 -3.77 -4.85
CA LEU A 236 22.81 -5.03 -5.38
C LEU A 236 23.99 -4.84 -6.35
N SER A 237 24.02 -3.78 -7.15
CA SER A 237 25.16 -3.52 -8.03
C SER A 237 26.44 -3.17 -7.25
N GLN A 238 26.30 -2.44 -6.13
CA GLN A 238 27.43 -2.11 -5.24
C GLN A 238 28.03 -3.34 -4.53
N LEU A 239 27.24 -4.41 -4.37
CA LEU A 239 27.72 -5.67 -3.82
C LEU A 239 28.50 -6.49 -4.85
N LYS A 240 28.12 -6.40 -6.13
CA LYS A 240 28.82 -7.11 -7.23
C LYS A 240 30.22 -6.57 -7.50
N GLU A 241 30.43 -5.26 -7.38
CA GLU A 241 31.75 -4.66 -7.58
C GLU A 241 32.74 -4.99 -6.43
N ALA A 242 32.25 -5.58 -5.34
CA ALA A 242 33.05 -5.96 -4.18
C ALA A 242 33.51 -7.44 -4.17
N THR A 243 33.08 -8.23 -5.16
CA THR A 243 33.51 -9.62 -5.44
C THR A 243 34.36 -9.68 -6.70
#